data_AF-A0A0A8UX76-F1
#
_entry.id   AF-A0A0A8UX76-F1
#
_cell.length_a   1.000
_cell.length_b   1.000
_cell.length_c   1.000
_cell.angle_alpha   90.00
_cell.angle_beta   90.00
_cell.angle_gamma   90.00
#
_symmetry.space_group_name_H-M   'P 1'
#
loop_
_entity.id
_entity.type
_entity.pdbx_description
1 polymer ?
#
loop_
_entity_poly.entity_id
_entity_poly.type
_entity_poly.pdbx_seq_one_letter_code
_entity_poly.pdbx_strand_id
1 'polypeptide(L)'
;MTPFERKFFITFYKNLAEILKNPERLLKAQINFQQRDSNQDRYRCLSLGLGEWHRDNALKFSAAVAEAIIETNYSFFHCTETQLKLIQTYADKLKQEVIPQLVKTVATDNPLAQLLAKIEQELSQLILEENSLFKNPYVLFGGVVVTAAIAAVTLSMAKP
;
A
#
# COMPACT_ATOMS: atom_id res chain seq x y z
N MET A 1 -0.39 7.53 13.05
CA MET A 1 0.29 6.37 12.47
C MET A 1 1.76 6.41 12.86
N THR A 2 2.32 5.31 13.37
CA THR A 2 3.77 5.26 13.70
C THR A 2 4.62 5.25 12.43
N PRO A 3 5.92 5.58 12.46
CA PRO A 3 6.77 5.49 11.26
C PRO A 3 6.82 4.09 10.66
N PHE A 4 6.80 3.05 11.50
CA PHE A 4 6.81 1.65 11.06
C PHE A 4 5.48 1.24 10.42
N GLU A 5 4.35 1.61 11.04
CA GLU A 5 3.01 1.43 10.47
C GLU A 5 2.88 2.16 9.12
N ARG A 6 3.37 3.40 9.04
CA ARG A 6 3.35 4.20 7.80
C ARG A 6 4.14 3.54 6.69
N LYS A 7 5.37 3.08 6.97
CA LYS A 7 6.18 2.35 6.00
C LYS A 7 5.47 1.10 5.50
N PHE A 8 4.81 0.35 6.38
CA PHE A 8 4.04 -0.82 6.01
C PHE A 8 2.88 -0.48 5.05
N PHE A 9 2.10 0.56 5.37
CA PHE A 9 0.97 1.00 4.55
C PHE A 9 1.40 1.56 3.19
N ILE A 10 2.50 2.34 3.14
CA ILE A 10 3.07 2.83 1.88
C ILE A 10 3.50 1.65 1.00
N THR A 11 4.22 0.67 1.56
CA THR A 11 4.63 -0.53 0.81
C THR A 11 3.42 -1.31 0.30
N PHE A 12 2.40 -1.47 1.13
CA PHE A 12 1.15 -2.12 0.74
C PHE A 12 0.46 -1.41 -0.43
N TYR A 13 0.26 -0.09 -0.33
CA TYR A 13 -0.41 0.67 -1.39
C TYR A 13 0.40 0.70 -2.69
N LYS A 14 1.73 0.72 -2.62
CA LYS A 14 2.59 0.58 -3.81
C LYS A 14 2.36 -0.77 -4.50
N ASN A 15 2.48 -1.87 -3.75
CA ASN A 15 2.28 -3.22 -4.30
C ASN A 15 0.87 -3.39 -4.88
N LEU A 16 -0.16 -2.93 -4.16
CA LEU A 16 -1.54 -3.00 -4.61
C LEU A 16 -1.77 -2.19 -5.90
N ALA A 17 -1.25 -0.96 -5.97
CA ALA A 17 -1.36 -0.12 -7.16
C ALA A 17 -0.64 -0.75 -8.35
N GLU A 18 0.55 -1.30 -8.16
CA GLU A 18 1.28 -2.00 -9.24
C GLU A 18 0.54 -3.21 -9.77
N ILE A 19 -0.07 -4.02 -8.89
CA ILE A 19 -0.87 -5.18 -9.30
C ILE A 19 -2.11 -4.73 -10.08
N LEU A 20 -2.83 -3.70 -9.60
CA LEU A 20 -4.04 -3.21 -10.25
C LEU A 20 -3.76 -2.55 -11.61
N LYS A 21 -2.60 -1.90 -11.77
CA LYS A 21 -2.18 -1.28 -13.05
C LYS A 21 -1.74 -2.29 -14.09
N ASN A 22 -1.25 -3.46 -13.68
CA ASN A 22 -0.68 -4.45 -14.58
C ASN A 22 -1.65 -5.65 -14.77
N PRO A 23 -2.29 -5.78 -15.95
CA PRO A 23 -3.24 -6.86 -16.20
C PRO A 23 -2.67 -8.26 -16.02
N GLU A 24 -1.39 -8.48 -16.35
CA GLU A 24 -0.73 -9.78 -16.21
C GLU A 24 -0.50 -10.12 -14.74
N ARG A 25 -0.06 -9.15 -13.92
CA ARG A 25 0.08 -9.34 -12.47
C ARG A 25 -1.27 -9.60 -11.83
N LEU A 26 -2.30 -8.86 -12.23
CA LEU A 26 -3.66 -9.07 -11.74
C LEU A 26 -4.17 -10.48 -12.06
N LEU A 27 -4.00 -10.94 -13.31
CA LEU A 27 -4.38 -12.29 -13.72
C LEU A 27 -3.59 -13.35 -12.92
N LYS A 28 -2.29 -13.17 -12.74
CA LYS A 28 -1.46 -14.07 -11.93
C LYS A 28 -1.93 -14.13 -10.47
N ALA A 29 -2.24 -12.99 -9.87
CA ALA A 29 -2.79 -12.92 -8.52
C ALA A 29 -4.11 -13.70 -8.42
N GLN A 30 -5.00 -13.57 -9.40
CA GLN A 30 -6.25 -14.34 -9.45
C GLN A 30 -6.00 -15.85 -9.51
N ILE A 31 -5.11 -16.30 -10.40
CA ILE A 31 -4.77 -17.72 -10.54
C ILE A 31 -4.21 -18.27 -9.22
N ASN A 32 -3.24 -17.58 -8.63
CA ASN A 32 -2.63 -17.97 -7.35
C ASN A 32 -3.67 -18.03 -6.22
N PHE A 33 -4.57 -17.05 -6.19
CA PHE A 33 -5.62 -16.97 -5.18
C PHE A 33 -6.63 -18.11 -5.29
N GLN A 34 -6.97 -18.54 -6.50
CA GLN A 34 -7.86 -19.68 -6.76
C GLN A 34 -7.19 -21.03 -6.54
N GLN A 35 -5.90 -21.18 -6.86
CA GLN A 35 -5.17 -22.42 -6.65
C GLN A 35 -4.96 -22.78 -5.18
N ARG A 36 -4.91 -21.77 -4.31
CA ARG A 36 -4.72 -21.97 -2.86
C ARG A 36 -5.99 -22.41 -2.13
N ASP A 37 -7.17 -22.25 -2.74
CA ASP A 37 -8.45 -22.59 -2.11
C ASP A 37 -9.57 -22.68 -3.15
N SER A 38 -10.23 -23.84 -3.23
CA SER A 38 -11.33 -24.09 -4.17
C SER A 38 -12.67 -23.51 -3.71
N ASN A 39 -12.76 -22.97 -2.48
CA ASN A 39 -13.99 -22.41 -1.96
C ASN A 39 -14.34 -21.06 -2.62
N GLN A 40 -15.37 -21.08 -3.46
CA GLN A 40 -15.82 -19.91 -4.21
C GLN A 40 -16.52 -18.84 -3.34
N ASP A 41 -17.02 -19.20 -2.16
CA ASP A 41 -17.70 -18.25 -1.27
C ASP A 41 -16.73 -17.31 -0.55
N ARG A 42 -15.45 -17.68 -0.47
CA ARG A 42 -14.39 -16.80 0.04
C ARG A 42 -14.30 -15.50 -0.75
N TYR A 43 -14.64 -15.54 -2.04
CA TYR A 43 -14.57 -14.40 -2.96
C TYR A 43 -15.66 -13.37 -2.75
N ARG A 44 -16.69 -13.68 -1.92
CA ARG A 44 -17.66 -12.68 -1.49
C ARG A 44 -17.07 -11.64 -0.55
N CYS A 45 -15.88 -11.89 0.02
CA CYS A 45 -15.05 -10.94 0.79
C CYS A 45 -15.86 -9.84 1.50
N LEU A 46 -16.92 -10.25 2.22
CA LEU A 46 -17.83 -9.33 2.90
C LEU A 46 -17.06 -8.50 3.93
N SER A 47 -16.01 -9.09 4.50
CA SER A 47 -15.05 -8.42 5.37
C SER A 47 -14.28 -7.29 4.69
N LEU A 48 -14.16 -7.28 3.35
CA LEU A 48 -13.57 -6.19 2.56
C LEU A 48 -14.62 -5.21 2.03
N GLY A 49 -15.92 -5.42 2.33
CA GLY A 49 -17.00 -4.55 1.89
C GLY A 49 -17.44 -4.74 0.43
N LEU A 50 -17.13 -5.88 -0.20
CA LEU A 50 -17.35 -6.11 -1.63
C LEU A 50 -18.73 -6.74 -1.98
N GLY A 51 -19.67 -6.78 -1.03
CA GLY A 51 -20.94 -7.51 -1.19
C GLY A 51 -21.78 -7.07 -2.39
N GLU A 52 -21.70 -5.79 -2.75
CA GLU A 52 -22.46 -5.19 -3.87
C GLU A 52 -21.71 -5.21 -5.20
N TRP A 53 -20.44 -5.67 -5.21
CA TRP A 53 -19.64 -5.68 -6.42
C TRP A 53 -19.97 -6.88 -7.32
N HIS A 54 -19.84 -6.69 -8.63
CA HIS A 54 -19.87 -7.82 -9.56
C HIS A 54 -18.78 -8.84 -9.19
N ARG A 55 -19.13 -10.13 -9.25
CA ARG A 55 -18.29 -11.25 -8.82
C ARG A 55 -16.87 -11.19 -9.37
N ASP A 56 -16.71 -10.89 -10.66
CA ASP A 56 -15.40 -10.85 -11.30
C ASP A 56 -14.52 -9.71 -10.78
N ASN A 57 -15.12 -8.55 -10.50
CA ASN A 57 -14.39 -7.40 -9.95
C ASN A 57 -14.03 -7.64 -8.49
N ALA A 58 -14.95 -8.22 -7.71
CA ALA A 58 -14.70 -8.61 -6.33
C ALA A 58 -13.56 -9.64 -6.25
N LEU A 59 -13.54 -10.63 -7.14
CA LEU A 59 -12.48 -11.63 -7.24
C LEU A 59 -11.13 -11.00 -7.61
N LYS A 60 -11.09 -10.17 -8.67
CA LYS A 60 -9.88 -9.45 -9.09
C LYS A 60 -9.29 -8.66 -7.93
N PHE A 61 -10.13 -7.88 -7.26
CA PHE A 61 -9.67 -7.02 -6.18
C PHE A 61 -9.22 -7.81 -4.95
N SER A 62 -9.98 -8.83 -4.54
CA SER A 62 -9.61 -9.68 -3.40
C SER A 62 -8.29 -10.40 -3.62
N ALA A 63 -8.05 -10.88 -4.85
CA ALA A 63 -6.79 -11.49 -5.23
C ALA A 63 -5.62 -10.48 -5.18
N ALA A 64 -5.84 -9.27 -5.71
CA ALA A 64 -4.84 -8.20 -5.67
C ALA A 64 -4.48 -7.79 -4.23
N VAL A 65 -5.48 -7.67 -3.34
CA VAL A 65 -5.26 -7.40 -1.92
C VAL A 65 -4.45 -8.50 -1.25
N ALA A 66 -4.83 -9.76 -1.48
CA ALA A 66 -4.13 -10.90 -0.88
C ALA A 66 -2.65 -10.94 -1.31
N GLU A 67 -2.38 -10.79 -2.60
CA GLU A 67 -1.03 -10.78 -3.13
C GLU A 67 -0.23 -9.55 -2.63
N ALA A 68 -0.85 -8.37 -2.59
CA ALA A 68 -0.20 -7.16 -2.06
C ALA A 68 0.18 -7.32 -0.57
N ILE A 69 -0.66 -7.95 0.26
CA ILE A 69 -0.32 -8.25 1.66
C ILE A 69 0.87 -9.22 1.73
N ILE A 70 0.90 -10.25 0.89
CA ILE A 70 1.99 -11.22 0.84
C ILE A 70 3.31 -10.54 0.47
N GLU A 71 3.33 -9.77 -0.64
CA GLU A 71 4.52 -9.02 -1.08
C GLU A 71 4.98 -8.00 -0.03
N THR A 72 4.03 -7.35 0.65
CA THR A 72 4.34 -6.43 1.74
C THR A 72 5.00 -7.18 2.88
N ASN A 73 4.42 -8.29 3.36
CA ASN A 73 4.99 -9.07 4.45
C ASN A 73 6.41 -9.59 4.12
N TYR A 74 6.66 -10.02 2.88
CA TYR A 74 8.00 -10.41 2.45
C TYR A 74 9.01 -9.28 2.55
N SER A 75 8.61 -8.04 2.27
CA SER A 75 9.46 -6.85 2.41
C SER A 75 9.89 -6.57 3.86
N PHE A 76 9.23 -7.19 4.84
CA PHE A 76 9.54 -7.07 6.27
C PHE A 76 9.93 -8.42 6.91
N PHE A 77 10.28 -9.44 6.12
CA PHE A 77 10.59 -10.78 6.64
C PHE A 77 11.80 -10.82 7.59
N HIS A 78 12.70 -9.84 7.48
CA HIS A 78 13.89 -9.70 8.34
C HIS A 78 13.62 -8.98 9.68
N CYS A 79 12.36 -8.67 9.99
CA CYS A 79 11.97 -8.02 11.23
C CYS A 79 12.10 -8.93 12.47
N THR A 80 12.25 -8.31 13.64
CA THR A 80 12.26 -9.04 14.93
C THR A 80 10.87 -9.63 15.23
N GLU A 81 10.77 -10.60 16.14
CA GLU A 81 9.49 -11.20 16.52
C GLU A 81 8.44 -10.16 16.98
N THR A 82 8.87 -9.16 17.74
CA THR A 82 8.02 -8.03 18.16
C THR A 82 7.49 -7.23 16.97
N GLN A 83 8.32 -7.01 15.95
CA GLN A 83 7.93 -6.33 14.72
C GLN A 83 7.03 -7.20 13.84
N LEU A 84 7.21 -8.52 13.84
CA LEU A 84 6.33 -9.46 13.14
C LEU A 84 4.91 -9.46 13.71
N LYS A 85 4.75 -9.36 15.04
CA LYS A 85 3.44 -9.20 15.69
C LYS A 85 2.76 -7.89 15.28
N LEU A 86 3.53 -6.81 15.13
CA LEU A 86 3.01 -5.53 14.62
C LEU A 86 2.57 -5.64 13.16
N ILE A 87 3.32 -6.34 12.31
CA ILE A 87 2.97 -6.57 10.90
C ILE A 87 1.64 -7.32 10.77
N GLN A 88 1.42 -8.37 11.58
CA GLN A 88 0.13 -9.06 11.61
C GLN A 88 -1.00 -8.12 12.01
N THR A 89 -0.79 -7.30 13.04
CA THR A 89 -1.76 -6.29 13.49
C THR A 89 -2.09 -5.30 12.36
N TYR A 90 -1.09 -4.86 11.60
CA TYR A 90 -1.31 -3.94 10.47
C TYR A 90 -2.03 -4.61 9.30
N ALA A 91 -1.70 -5.86 8.99
CA ALA A 91 -2.41 -6.63 7.97
C ALA A 91 -3.89 -6.84 8.34
N ASP A 92 -4.19 -7.09 9.61
CA ASP A 92 -5.57 -7.21 10.10
C ASP A 92 -6.31 -5.88 10.02
N LYS A 93 -5.66 -4.77 10.42
CA LYS A 93 -6.21 -3.42 10.26
C LYS A 93 -6.52 -3.08 8.80
N LEU A 94 -5.65 -3.47 7.86
CA LEU A 94 -5.91 -3.29 6.43
C LEU A 94 -7.20 -4.01 6.00
N LYS A 95 -7.34 -5.28 6.37
CA LYS A 95 -8.48 -6.11 5.97
C LYS A 95 -9.80 -5.67 6.62
N GLN A 96 -9.77 -5.27 7.90
CA GLN A 96 -10.98 -5.05 8.69
C GLN A 96 -11.49 -3.62 8.66
N GLU A 97 -10.60 -2.64 8.46
CA GLU A 97 -10.96 -1.23 8.56
C GLU A 97 -10.68 -0.48 7.25
N VAL A 98 -9.43 -0.53 6.80
CA VAL A 98 -8.92 0.38 5.76
C VAL A 98 -9.49 0.04 4.39
N ILE A 99 -9.39 -1.22 3.97
CA ILE A 99 -9.91 -1.66 2.67
C ILE A 99 -11.45 -1.53 2.60
N PRO A 100 -12.22 -1.94 3.63
CA PRO A 100 -13.66 -1.70 3.65
C PRO A 100 -14.04 -0.22 3.51
N GLN A 101 -13.32 0.69 4.18
CA GLN A 101 -13.57 2.12 4.05
C GLN A 101 -13.26 2.63 2.63
N LEU A 102 -12.15 2.16 2.05
CA LEU A 102 -11.76 2.49 0.68
C LEU A 102 -12.86 2.06 -0.32
N VAL A 103 -13.32 0.81 -0.19
CA VAL A 103 -14.34 0.18 -1.05
C VAL A 103 -15.71 0.85 -0.93
N LYS A 104 -16.15 1.20 0.29
CA LYS A 104 -17.45 1.86 0.54
C LYS A 104 -17.64 3.16 -0.24
N THR A 105 -16.56 3.83 -0.60
CA THR A 105 -16.59 5.13 -1.27
C THR A 105 -16.47 5.04 -2.80
N VAL A 106 -16.50 3.82 -3.36
CA VAL A 106 -16.35 3.56 -4.79
C VAL A 106 -17.67 3.11 -5.38
N ALA A 107 -18.07 3.76 -6.47
CA ALA A 107 -19.26 3.36 -7.21
C ALA A 107 -19.03 2.01 -7.92
N THR A 108 -20.10 1.26 -8.15
CA THR A 108 -20.04 -0.10 -8.69
C THR A 108 -19.78 -0.14 -10.20
N ASP A 109 -19.80 1.02 -10.88
CA ASP A 109 -19.49 1.19 -12.29
C ASP A 109 -17.97 1.41 -12.50
N ASN A 110 -17.29 0.38 -13.02
CA ASN A 110 -15.82 0.36 -13.16
C ASN A 110 -15.06 0.59 -11.83
N PRO A 111 -15.30 -0.26 -10.81
CA PRO A 111 -14.84 0.01 -9.45
C PRO A 111 -13.31 -0.07 -9.31
N LEU A 112 -12.63 -0.90 -10.10
CA LEU A 112 -11.17 -1.08 -10.01
C LEU A 112 -10.40 0.17 -10.41
N ALA A 113 -10.85 0.88 -11.46
CA ALA A 113 -10.20 2.11 -11.92
C ALA A 113 -10.38 3.25 -10.91
N GLN A 114 -11.58 3.41 -10.36
CA GLN A 114 -11.85 4.41 -9.32
C GLN A 114 -11.04 4.13 -8.05
N LEU A 115 -10.95 2.85 -7.67
CA LEU A 115 -10.19 2.43 -6.50
C LEU A 115 -8.68 2.67 -6.70
N LEU A 116 -8.15 2.40 -7.89
CA LEU A 116 -6.76 2.68 -8.21
C LEU A 116 -6.44 4.17 -8.02
N ALA A 117 -7.28 5.07 -8.54
CA ALA A 117 -7.08 6.51 -8.37
C ALA A 117 -7.09 6.93 -6.89
N LYS A 118 -8.00 6.36 -6.08
CA LYS A 118 -8.02 6.57 -4.62
C LYS A 118 -6.76 6.06 -3.94
N ILE A 119 -6.29 4.87 -4.30
CA ILE A 119 -5.05 4.29 -3.76
C ILE A 119 -3.86 5.20 -4.08
N GLU A 120 -3.76 5.72 -5.30
CA GLU A 120 -2.70 6.64 -5.68
C GLU A 120 -2.76 7.97 -4.93
N GLN A 121 -3.97 8.47 -4.67
CA GLN A 121 -4.17 9.67 -3.85
C GLN A 121 -3.72 9.44 -2.40
N GLU A 122 -4.18 8.36 -1.76
CA GLU A 122 -3.77 7.97 -0.40
C GLU A 122 -2.25 7.76 -0.30
N LEU A 123 -1.66 7.08 -1.27
CA LEU A 123 -0.22 6.88 -1.35
C LEU A 123 0.54 8.21 -1.44
N SER A 124 0.06 9.14 -2.27
CA SER A 124 0.65 10.47 -2.43
C SER A 124 0.57 11.27 -1.13
N GLN A 125 -0.56 11.22 -0.43
CA GLN A 125 -0.73 11.87 0.88
C GLN A 125 0.21 11.30 1.93
N LEU A 126 0.31 9.97 2.03
CA LEU A 126 1.20 9.31 2.98
C LEU A 126 2.68 9.65 2.75
N ILE A 127 3.11 9.76 1.49
CA ILE A 127 4.47 10.16 1.11
C ILE A 127 4.73 11.64 1.40
N LEU A 128 3.75 12.52 1.13
CA LEU A 128 3.87 13.95 1.45
C LEU A 128 3.99 14.17 2.96
N GLU A 129 3.19 13.48 3.75
CA GLU A 129 3.27 13.52 5.21
C GLU A 129 4.62 12.99 5.72
N GLU A 130 5.12 11.88 5.16
CA GLU A 130 6.45 11.35 5.48
C GLU A 130 7.54 12.41 5.24
N ASN A 131 7.54 13.04 4.06
CA ASN A 131 8.48 14.11 3.73
C ASN A 131 8.31 15.35 4.61
N SER A 132 7.09 15.67 5.07
CA SER A 132 6.83 16.80 5.96
C SER A 132 7.39 16.57 7.38
N LEU A 133 7.34 15.33 7.87
CA LEU A 133 7.91 14.94 9.16
C LEU A 133 9.45 14.99 9.12
N PHE A 134 10.06 14.62 7.99
CA PHE A 134 11.51 14.77 7.77
C PHE A 134 11.96 16.22 7.52
N LYS A 135 11.04 17.13 7.16
CA LYS A 135 11.31 18.57 7.01
C LYS A 135 11.09 19.37 8.30
N ASN A 136 10.66 18.73 9.38
CA ASN A 136 10.53 19.40 10.67
C ASN A 136 11.89 19.35 11.40
N PRO A 137 12.60 20.49 11.59
CA PRO A 137 13.93 20.53 12.21
C PRO A 137 13.95 20.04 13.67
N TYR A 138 12.79 19.82 14.29
CA TYR A 138 12.67 19.30 15.65
C TYR A 138 12.67 17.76 15.77
N VAL A 139 12.62 17.02 14.67
CA VAL A 139 12.52 15.53 14.70
C VAL A 139 13.90 14.85 14.76
N LEU A 140 15.00 15.60 14.63
CA LEU A 140 16.37 15.08 14.68
C LEU A 140 17.02 15.04 16.07
N PHE A 141 16.29 15.38 17.14
CA PHE A 141 16.79 15.22 18.52
C PHE A 141 16.33 13.89 19.11
N GLY A 142 16.78 12.78 18.51
CA GLY A 142 16.38 11.44 18.95
C GLY A 142 17.16 10.31 18.29
N GLY A 143 18.45 10.52 18.02
CA GLY A 143 19.36 9.44 17.62
C GLY A 143 19.77 9.44 16.14
N VAL A 144 21.07 9.66 15.94
CA VAL A 144 21.88 9.34 14.76
C VAL A 144 21.80 10.35 13.58
N VAL A 145 22.97 10.95 13.36
CA VAL A 145 23.35 11.97 12.38
C VAL A 145 23.31 11.41 10.95
N VAL A 146 22.69 12.13 10.01
CA VAL A 146 23.01 12.01 8.58
C VAL A 146 23.15 13.40 7.97
N THR A 147 24.36 13.69 7.54
CA THR A 147 24.87 14.88 6.86
C THR A 147 24.14 15.11 5.54
N ALA A 148 23.40 16.22 5.42
CA ALA A 148 22.91 16.72 4.13
C ALA A 148 24.02 17.51 3.43
N ALA A 149 24.72 16.87 2.49
CA ALA A 149 25.54 17.57 1.52
C ALA A 149 24.66 17.93 0.31
N ILE A 150 24.23 19.20 0.23
CA ILE A 150 23.77 19.78 -1.03
C ILE A 150 24.82 20.81 -1.42
N ALA A 151 25.65 20.43 -2.38
CA ALA A 151 26.68 21.28 -2.96
C ALA A 151 26.02 22.52 -3.58
N ALA A 152 26.37 23.69 -3.04
CA ALA A 152 25.98 24.98 -3.56
C ALA A 152 26.91 25.41 -4.70
N VAL A 153 26.28 25.75 -5.83
CA VAL A 153 26.58 26.88 -6.74
C VAL A 153 28.02 27.05 -7.22
N THR A 154 28.27 26.74 -8.49
CA THR A 154 29.09 27.58 -9.38
C THR A 154 28.60 27.46 -10.83
N LEU A 155 27.64 28.32 -11.23
CA LEU A 155 27.47 28.68 -12.64
C LEU A 155 28.35 29.91 -12.87
N SER A 156 29.53 29.69 -13.44
CA SER A 156 30.49 30.71 -13.81
C SER A 156 29.95 31.52 -14.99
N MET A 157 29.45 32.72 -14.71
CA MET A 157 29.40 33.81 -15.68
C MET A 157 30.55 34.77 -15.36
N ALA A 158 31.63 34.68 -16.11
CA ALA A 158 32.55 35.81 -16.34
C ALA A 158 33.47 35.45 -17.52
N LYS A 159 33.10 36.02 -18.66
CA LYS A 159 33.87 36.05 -19.91
C LYS A 159 34.68 37.36 -19.91
N PRO A 160 35.92 37.37 -20.41
CA PRO A 160 36.45 38.51 -21.14
C PRO A 160 36.33 38.28 -22.66
#